data_AF-A0A959C8C9-F1
#
_entry.id   AF-A0A959C8C9-F1
#
_cell.length_a   1.000
_cell.length_b   1.000
_cell.length_c   1.000
_cell.angle_alpha   90.00
_cell.angle_beta   90.00
_cell.angle_gamma   90.00
#
_symmetry.space_group_name_H-M   'P 1'
#
loop_
_entity.id
_entity.type
_entity.pdbx_description
1 polymer ?
#
loop_
_entity_poly.entity_id
_entity_poly.type
_entity_poly.pdbx_seq_one_letter_code
_entity_poly.pdbx_strand_id
1 'polypeptide(L)'
;AEQLPQSGFDLLVIDEAQRIKNFRTKVSIQLKKVQTPYCFVLTGTPLENKLEELYAVVQFVDQYKLPPLYRFLDRYQIQGDNGQVIGFKNLKEIGKTLEDCLIRRLKKEVRKDIPKQMSKILFVPMTPQQKDIHRELADAVARLVAKWRRFHFLNEKDRRMLILCLSKMRMVADSTYVLDQQTRFDTKIDELLCIFEEALSSPG
;
A
#
# COMPACT_ATOMS: atom_id res chain seq x y z
N ALA A 1 -13.43 -25.54 11.63
CA ALA A 1 -12.06 -25.42 11.10
C ALA A 1 -11.67 -26.80 10.64
N GLU A 2 -11.53 -26.98 9.33
CA GLU A 2 -11.16 -28.26 8.73
C GLU A 2 -9.79 -28.67 9.26
N GLN A 3 -9.68 -29.85 9.85
CA GLN A 3 -8.46 -30.32 10.50
C GLN A 3 -7.42 -30.61 9.43
N LEU A 4 -6.22 -30.04 9.57
CA LEU A 4 -5.11 -30.34 8.68
C LEU A 4 -4.76 -31.84 8.78
N PRO A 5 -4.47 -32.51 7.65
CA PRO A 5 -4.13 -33.93 7.63
C PRO A 5 -2.92 -34.23 8.52
N GLN A 6 -2.99 -35.32 9.30
CA GLN A 6 -1.93 -35.76 10.21
C GLN A 6 -0.63 -36.16 9.49
N SER A 7 -0.72 -36.53 8.21
CA SER A 7 0.42 -36.91 7.38
C SER A 7 1.34 -35.75 6.99
N GLY A 8 1.01 -34.51 7.39
CA GLY A 8 1.73 -33.32 6.93
C GLY A 8 1.46 -33.03 5.45
N PHE A 9 2.15 -32.02 4.92
CA PHE A 9 2.12 -31.68 3.50
C PHE A 9 3.54 -31.73 2.94
N ASP A 10 3.71 -32.34 1.78
CA ASP A 10 5.00 -32.32 1.07
C ASP A 10 5.26 -30.97 0.39
N LEU A 11 4.19 -30.26 0.03
CA LEU A 11 4.28 -28.99 -0.69
C LEU A 11 3.24 -28.00 -0.18
N LEU A 12 3.69 -26.79 0.11
CA LEU A 12 2.85 -25.63 0.40
C LEU A 12 3.01 -24.59 -0.72
N VAL A 13 1.89 -24.19 -1.33
CA VAL A 13 1.86 -23.07 -2.29
C VAL A 13 0.99 -21.96 -1.71
N ILE A 14 1.58 -20.79 -1.51
CA ILE A 14 0.89 -19.60 -1.03
C ILE A 14 0.78 -18.62 -2.18
N ASP A 15 -0.42 -18.50 -2.73
CA ASP A 15 -0.71 -17.47 -3.71
C ASP A 15 -1.08 -16.15 -3.02
N GLU A 16 -0.72 -15.04 -3.66
CA GLU A 16 -0.91 -13.68 -3.15
C GLU A 16 -0.30 -13.46 -1.75
N ALA A 17 1.04 -13.50 -1.67
CA ALA A 17 1.81 -13.34 -0.43
C ALA A 17 1.47 -12.08 0.39
N GLN A 18 0.84 -11.07 -0.23
CA GLN A 18 0.26 -9.92 0.45
C GLN A 18 -0.71 -10.31 1.59
N ARG A 19 -1.35 -11.48 1.53
CA ARG A 19 -2.23 -12.00 2.60
C ARG A 19 -1.48 -12.43 3.86
N ILE A 20 -0.20 -12.78 3.74
CA ILE A 20 0.63 -13.29 4.85
C ILE A 20 1.70 -12.30 5.34
N LYS A 21 1.73 -11.09 4.76
CA LYS A 21 2.75 -10.05 5.04
C LYS A 21 2.81 -9.58 6.49
N ASN A 22 1.72 -9.75 7.24
CA ASN A 22 1.68 -9.41 8.66
C ASN A 22 1.80 -10.67 9.53
N PHE A 23 2.95 -10.79 10.19
CA PHE A 23 3.27 -11.87 11.14
C PHE A 23 2.22 -12.11 12.23
N ARG A 24 1.43 -11.09 12.58
CA ARG A 24 0.46 -11.17 13.67
C ARG A 24 -0.90 -11.72 13.25
N THR A 25 -1.12 -11.96 11.96
CA THR A 25 -2.41 -12.49 11.51
C THR A 25 -2.55 -13.95 11.94
N LYS A 26 -3.78 -14.36 12.29
CA LYS A 26 -4.09 -15.75 12.63
C LYS A 26 -3.67 -16.70 11.50
N VAL A 27 -3.84 -16.28 10.25
CA VAL A 27 -3.45 -17.04 9.06
C VAL A 27 -1.94 -17.27 9.02
N SER A 28 -1.12 -16.22 9.15
CA SER A 28 0.34 -16.37 9.16
C SER A 28 0.85 -17.26 10.29
N ILE A 29 0.25 -17.17 11.48
CA ILE A 29 0.62 -18.01 12.63
C ILE A 29 0.30 -19.48 12.39
N GLN A 30 -0.86 -19.81 11.81
CA GLN A 30 -1.22 -21.21 11.54
C GLN A 30 -0.42 -21.79 10.37
N LEU A 31 -0.20 -21.02 9.30
CA LEU A 31 0.61 -21.47 8.16
C LEU A 31 2.05 -21.80 8.56
N LYS A 32 2.64 -21.05 9.50
CA LYS A 32 3.99 -21.36 10.02
C LYS A 32 4.09 -22.69 10.77
N LYS A 33 2.97 -23.23 11.26
CA LYS A 33 2.96 -24.54 11.94
C LYS A 33 2.93 -25.70 10.95
N VAL A 34 2.61 -25.43 9.69
CA VAL A 34 2.62 -26.44 8.63
C VAL A 34 4.07 -26.76 8.32
N GLN A 35 4.53 -27.93 8.75
CA GLN A 35 5.83 -28.46 8.36
C GLN A 35 5.72 -29.04 6.96
N THR A 36 6.55 -28.55 6.05
CA THR A 36 6.60 -28.98 4.65
C THR A 36 8.06 -28.94 4.14
N PRO A 37 8.52 -29.92 3.36
CA PRO A 37 9.84 -29.88 2.73
C PRO A 37 9.90 -28.85 1.60
N TYR A 38 8.78 -28.54 0.93
CA TYR A 38 8.74 -27.56 -0.16
C TYR A 38 7.73 -26.45 0.12
N CYS A 39 8.13 -25.19 -0.10
CA CYS A 39 7.29 -24.00 0.07
C CYS A 39 7.51 -23.03 -1.09
N PHE A 40 6.44 -22.75 -1.84
CA PHE A 40 6.42 -21.70 -2.87
C PHE A 40 5.52 -20.55 -2.41
N VAL A 41 6.04 -19.33 -2.54
CA VAL A 41 5.28 -18.11 -2.27
C VAL A 41 5.21 -17.29 -3.55
N LEU A 42 3.99 -17.02 -4.02
CA LEU A 42 3.72 -16.29 -5.25
C LEU A 42 3.19 -14.90 -4.91
N THR A 43 3.70 -13.88 -5.61
CA THR A 43 3.23 -12.50 -5.46
C THR A 43 3.51 -11.71 -6.73
N GLY A 44 2.49 -10.96 -7.18
CA GLY A 44 2.66 -9.95 -8.24
C GLY A 44 3.33 -8.66 -7.73
N THR A 45 3.33 -8.43 -6.42
CA THR A 45 3.79 -7.20 -5.75
C THR A 45 4.71 -7.56 -4.57
N PRO A 46 6.00 -7.87 -4.83
CA PRO A 46 6.87 -8.45 -3.80
C PRO A 46 7.18 -7.51 -2.62
N LEU A 47 7.01 -6.20 -2.78
CA LEU A 47 7.29 -5.19 -1.76
C LEU A 47 6.28 -4.05 -1.94
N GLU A 48 5.32 -3.92 -1.03
CA GLU A 48 4.38 -2.81 -1.12
C GLU A 48 4.97 -1.57 -0.45
N ASN A 49 5.43 -1.65 0.81
CA ASN A 49 5.91 -0.44 1.51
C ASN A 49 6.93 -0.65 2.65
N LYS A 50 7.18 -1.88 3.12
CA LYS A 50 7.95 -2.14 4.36
C LYS A 50 8.88 -3.34 4.24
N LEU A 51 10.11 -3.22 4.74
CA LEU A 51 11.10 -4.32 4.74
C LEU A 51 10.67 -5.50 5.63
N GLU A 52 9.84 -5.23 6.62
CA GLU A 52 9.23 -6.21 7.50
C GLU A 52 8.29 -7.16 6.74
N GLU A 53 7.63 -6.68 5.68
CA GLU A 53 6.75 -7.51 4.84
C GLU A 53 7.58 -8.52 4.02
N LEU A 54 8.70 -8.06 3.44
CA LEU A 54 9.65 -8.95 2.77
C LEU A 54 10.24 -9.97 3.74
N TYR A 55 10.67 -9.52 4.92
CA TYR A 55 11.18 -10.39 5.96
C TYR A 55 10.15 -11.47 6.34
N ALA A 56 8.85 -11.11 6.40
CA ALA A 56 7.78 -12.06 6.63
C ALA A 56 7.66 -13.13 5.57
N VAL A 57 7.67 -12.73 4.30
CA VAL A 57 7.59 -13.67 3.17
C VAL A 57 8.81 -14.60 3.15
N VAL A 58 10.02 -14.08 3.29
CA VAL A 58 11.24 -14.90 3.25
C VAL A 58 11.27 -15.91 4.38
N GLN A 59 10.79 -15.56 5.58
CA GLN A 59 10.71 -16.49 6.70
C GLN A 59 9.76 -17.68 6.47
N PHE A 60 8.83 -17.61 5.51
CA PHE A 60 8.02 -18.77 5.10
C PHE A 60 8.76 -19.69 4.12
N VAL A 61 9.68 -19.13 3.33
CA VAL A 61 10.46 -19.88 2.34
C VAL A 61 11.70 -20.50 3.01
N ASP A 62 12.46 -19.68 3.74
CA ASP A 62 13.65 -20.08 4.47
C ASP A 62 13.87 -19.17 5.69
N GLN A 63 13.63 -19.72 6.88
CA GLN A 63 13.78 -18.99 8.15
C GLN A 63 15.24 -18.65 8.50
N TYR A 64 16.23 -19.31 7.89
CA TYR A 64 17.65 -19.12 8.16
C TYR A 64 18.33 -18.18 7.16
N LYS A 65 17.61 -17.78 6.11
CA LYS A 65 18.15 -16.93 5.03
C LYS A 65 18.53 -15.52 5.48
N LEU A 66 17.76 -14.96 6.40
CA LEU A 66 17.92 -13.59 6.87
C LEU A 66 18.39 -13.57 8.33
N PRO A 67 19.24 -12.59 8.73
CA PRO A 67 19.61 -12.42 10.12
C PRO A 67 18.39 -12.02 10.96
N PRO A 68 18.46 -12.09 12.31
CA PRO A 68 17.37 -11.65 13.17
C PRO A 68 16.83 -10.27 12.79
N LEU A 69 15.50 -10.12 12.83
CA LEU A 69 14.78 -8.94 12.32
C LEU A 69 15.42 -7.61 12.75
N TYR A 70 15.80 -7.45 14.01
CA TYR A 70 16.42 -6.20 14.49
C TYR A 70 17.71 -5.84 13.75
N ARG A 71 18.59 -6.83 13.46
CA ARG A 71 19.81 -6.62 12.67
C ARG A 71 19.51 -6.35 11.21
N PHE A 72 18.49 -7.04 10.67
CA PHE A 72 18.03 -6.81 9.32
C PHE A 72 17.55 -5.36 9.14
N LEU A 73 16.68 -4.89 10.04
CA LEU A 73 16.16 -3.52 9.98
C LEU A 73 17.25 -2.48 10.22
N ASP A 74 18.15 -2.67 11.20
CA ASP A 74 19.26 -1.74 11.44
C ASP A 74 20.19 -1.60 10.21
N ARG A 75 20.46 -2.72 9.53
CA ARG A 75 21.32 -2.75 8.34
C ARG A 75 20.67 -2.13 7.10
N TYR A 76 19.37 -2.23 6.93
CA TYR A 76 18.68 -1.89 5.68
C TYR A 76 17.66 -0.76 5.75
N GLN A 77 17.19 -0.36 6.95
CA GLN A 77 16.34 0.80 7.14
C GLN A 77 17.16 2.04 7.50
N ILE A 78 16.61 3.20 7.13
CA ILE A 78 17.06 4.51 7.61
C ILE A 78 15.94 5.05 8.51
N GLN A 79 16.26 5.29 9.78
CA GLN A 79 15.35 5.88 10.75
C GLN A 79 15.66 7.37 10.89
N GLY A 80 14.61 8.20 10.95
CA GLY A 80 14.71 9.62 11.29
C GLY A 80 14.73 9.83 12.81
N ASP A 81 14.82 11.10 13.23
CA ASP A 81 15.02 11.49 14.63
C ASP A 81 13.93 10.99 15.60
N ASN A 82 12.71 10.75 15.09
CA ASN A 82 11.59 10.23 15.90
C ASN A 82 11.34 8.73 15.66
N GLY A 83 12.30 8.00 15.10
CA GLY A 83 12.22 6.56 14.82
C GLY A 83 11.36 6.19 13.60
N GLN A 84 10.87 7.16 12.82
CA GLN A 84 10.14 6.87 11.58
C GLN A 84 11.07 6.39 10.47
N VAL A 85 10.62 5.44 9.66
CA VAL A 85 11.37 4.97 8.49
C VAL A 85 11.31 6.05 7.41
N ILE A 86 12.46 6.66 7.11
CA ILE A 86 12.59 7.73 6.10
C ILE A 86 13.20 7.23 4.79
N GLY A 87 13.70 5.99 4.76
CA GLY A 87 14.25 5.39 3.56
C GLY A 87 14.89 4.04 3.82
N PHE A 88 15.57 3.54 2.79
CA PHE A 88 16.26 2.26 2.82
C PHE A 88 17.68 2.39 2.28
N LYS A 89 18.60 1.58 2.80
CA LYS A 89 20.02 1.52 2.40
C LYS A 89 20.39 0.08 2.05
N ASN A 90 21.47 -0.09 1.28
CA ASN A 90 22.07 -1.39 0.97
C ASN A 90 21.12 -2.43 0.32
N LEU A 91 20.07 -2.00 -0.39
CA LEU A 91 19.07 -2.88 -1.00
C LEU A 91 19.66 -3.90 -2.00
N LYS A 92 20.80 -3.58 -2.63
CA LYS A 92 21.51 -4.50 -3.53
C LYS A 92 21.99 -5.76 -2.79
N GLU A 93 22.35 -5.65 -1.52
CA GLU A 93 22.77 -6.79 -0.71
C GLU A 93 21.60 -7.74 -0.45
N ILE A 94 20.41 -7.20 -0.15
CA ILE A 94 19.18 -8.00 -0.03
C ILE A 94 18.94 -8.78 -1.32
N GLY A 95 19.07 -8.12 -2.47
CA GLY A 95 18.92 -8.76 -3.78
C GLY A 95 19.86 -9.96 -3.96
N LYS A 96 21.14 -9.82 -3.60
CA LYS A 96 22.13 -10.92 -3.66
C LYS A 96 21.80 -12.05 -2.68
N THR A 97 21.40 -11.71 -1.46
CA THR A 97 21.03 -12.71 -0.44
C THR A 97 19.84 -13.55 -0.87
N LEU A 98 18.91 -12.97 -1.64
CA LEU A 98 17.69 -13.64 -2.08
C LEU A 98 17.80 -14.23 -3.50
N GLU A 99 18.95 -14.13 -4.16
CA GLU A 99 19.09 -14.46 -5.59
C GLU A 99 18.75 -15.93 -5.92
N ASP A 100 18.99 -16.85 -4.98
CA ASP A 100 18.73 -18.28 -5.14
C ASP A 100 17.32 -18.72 -4.70
N CYS A 101 16.55 -17.86 -4.03
CA CYS A 101 15.19 -18.17 -3.57
C CYS A 101 14.11 -17.21 -4.09
N LEU A 102 14.49 -16.12 -4.76
CA LEU A 102 13.58 -15.12 -5.33
C LEU A 102 13.74 -15.03 -6.84
N ILE A 103 12.69 -15.43 -7.56
CA ILE A 103 12.62 -15.24 -9.00
C ILE A 103 11.71 -14.04 -9.29
N ARG A 104 12.26 -12.98 -9.89
CA ARG A 104 11.51 -11.81 -10.34
C ARG A 104 11.82 -11.52 -11.79
N ARG A 105 10.77 -11.39 -12.62
CA ARG A 105 10.87 -11.00 -14.02
C ARG A 105 10.01 -9.76 -14.28
N LEU A 106 10.55 -8.78 -15.01
CA LEU A 106 9.82 -7.60 -15.43
C LEU A 106 9.07 -7.91 -16.74
N LYS A 107 7.87 -7.33 -16.94
CA LYS A 107 7.09 -7.53 -18.17
C LYS A 107 7.91 -7.22 -19.44
N LYS A 108 8.73 -6.16 -19.39
CA LYS A 108 9.65 -5.75 -20.48
C LYS A 108 10.73 -6.79 -20.83
N GLU A 109 11.09 -7.67 -19.88
CA GLU A 109 12.11 -8.72 -20.08
C GLU A 109 11.51 -9.96 -20.73
N VAL A 110 10.19 -10.15 -20.58
CA VAL A 110 9.49 -11.38 -21.01
C VAL A 110 8.73 -11.20 -22.31
N ARG A 111 8.13 -10.03 -22.56
CA ARG A 111 7.37 -9.76 -23.79
C ARG A 111 7.79 -8.45 -24.43
N LYS A 112 8.44 -8.54 -25.60
CA LYS A 112 8.88 -7.39 -26.41
C LYS A 112 7.74 -6.76 -27.21
N ASP A 113 6.62 -7.47 -27.39
CA ASP A 113 5.53 -7.08 -28.30
C ASP A 113 4.38 -6.32 -27.60
N ILE A 114 4.48 -6.06 -26.29
CA ILE A 114 3.46 -5.29 -25.56
C ILE A 114 3.80 -3.79 -25.70
N PRO A 115 2.86 -2.94 -26.15
CA PRO A 115 3.09 -1.50 -26.22
C PRO A 115 3.38 -0.93 -24.82
N LYS A 116 4.16 0.13 -24.76
CA LYS A 116 4.50 0.78 -23.49
C LYS A 116 3.21 1.24 -22.80
N GLN A 117 3.08 0.95 -21.50
CA GLN A 117 2.01 1.52 -20.69
C GLN A 117 2.15 3.04 -20.67
N MET A 118 1.16 3.75 -21.19
CA MET A 118 1.06 5.20 -21.07
C MET A 118 0.26 5.54 -19.81
N SER A 119 0.73 6.53 -19.06
CA SER A 119 0.04 7.08 -17.89
C SER A 119 -0.10 8.59 -18.09
N LYS A 120 -1.33 9.10 -17.99
CA LYS A 120 -1.64 10.52 -18.09
C LYS A 120 -2.31 10.96 -16.79
N ILE A 121 -1.80 12.02 -16.18
CA ILE A 121 -2.40 12.64 -15.00
C ILE A 121 -3.25 13.82 -15.49
N LEU A 122 -4.55 13.79 -15.19
CA LEU A 122 -5.48 14.86 -15.53
C LEU A 122 -5.77 15.70 -14.29
N PHE A 123 -5.56 17.00 -14.39
CA PHE A 123 -5.82 17.95 -13.32
C PHE A 123 -7.20 18.56 -13.53
N VAL A 124 -8.16 18.11 -12.74
CA VAL A 124 -9.55 18.59 -12.81
C VAL A 124 -9.79 19.60 -11.68
N PRO A 125 -10.25 20.83 -12.00
CA PRO A 125 -10.54 21.82 -10.97
C PRO A 125 -11.78 21.43 -10.17
N MET A 126 -11.78 21.75 -8.88
CA MET A 126 -12.99 21.68 -8.05
C MET A 126 -14.00 22.77 -8.46
N THR A 127 -15.29 22.47 -8.36
CA THR A 127 -16.36 23.47 -8.42
C THR A 127 -16.23 24.50 -7.30
N PRO A 128 -16.84 25.71 -7.41
CA PRO A 128 -16.88 26.68 -6.32
C PRO A 128 -17.42 26.09 -5.01
N GLN A 129 -18.50 25.32 -5.08
CA GLN A 129 -19.15 24.69 -3.93
C GLN A 129 -18.21 23.68 -3.24
N GLN A 130 -17.54 22.83 -4.02
CA GLN A 130 -16.52 21.91 -3.49
C GLN A 130 -15.36 22.67 -2.85
N LYS A 131 -14.90 23.78 -3.48
CA LYS A 131 -13.79 24.60 -2.96
C LYS A 131 -14.12 25.24 -1.62
N ASP A 132 -15.34 25.72 -1.44
CA ASP A 132 -15.76 26.38 -0.20
C ASP A 132 -15.77 25.39 0.97
N ILE A 133 -16.44 24.23 0.81
CA ILE A 133 -16.42 23.15 1.82
C ILE A 133 -14.98 22.67 2.07
N HIS A 134 -14.19 22.47 1.00
CA HIS A 134 -12.81 22.03 1.14
C HIS A 134 -11.95 23.04 1.91
N ARG A 135 -12.15 24.35 1.69
CA ARG A 135 -11.41 25.41 2.39
C ARG A 135 -11.74 25.43 3.88
N GLU A 136 -13.00 25.33 4.26
CA GLU A 136 -13.40 25.26 5.67
C GLU A 136 -12.76 24.07 6.40
N LEU A 137 -12.73 22.90 5.74
CA LEU A 137 -12.07 21.71 6.25
C LEU A 137 -10.55 21.90 6.32
N ALA A 138 -9.94 22.52 5.31
CA ALA A 138 -8.51 22.82 5.27
C ALA A 138 -8.10 23.76 6.42
N ASP A 139 -8.92 24.75 6.74
CA ASP A 139 -8.67 25.66 7.86
C ASP A 139 -8.74 24.92 9.20
N ALA A 140 -9.67 23.98 9.36
CA ALA A 140 -9.74 23.11 10.53
C ALA A 140 -8.48 22.22 10.65
N VAL A 141 -8.03 21.63 9.55
CA VAL A 141 -6.78 20.85 9.49
C VAL A 141 -5.59 21.73 9.86
N ALA A 142 -5.48 22.94 9.30
CA ALA A 142 -4.39 23.87 9.57
C ALA A 142 -4.29 24.20 11.07
N ARG A 143 -5.43 24.45 11.74
CA ARG A 143 -5.47 24.68 13.20
C ARG A 143 -5.00 23.47 13.99
N LEU A 144 -5.42 22.26 13.62
CA LEU A 144 -5.03 21.02 14.29
C LEU A 144 -3.53 20.71 14.09
N VAL A 145 -3.02 20.91 12.88
CA VAL A 145 -1.60 20.74 12.55
C VAL A 145 -0.74 21.77 13.28
N ALA A 146 -1.17 23.03 13.36
CA ALA A 146 -0.48 24.06 14.13
C ALA A 146 -0.42 23.72 15.62
N LYS A 147 -1.52 23.21 16.19
CA LYS A 147 -1.55 22.69 17.56
C LYS A 147 -0.54 21.56 17.76
N TRP A 148 -0.50 20.59 16.85
CA TRP A 148 0.47 19.50 16.90
C TRP A 148 1.91 19.99 16.81
N ARG A 149 2.21 20.92 15.88
CA ARG A 149 3.56 21.50 15.74
C ARG A 149 4.01 22.23 17.01
N ARG A 150 3.09 22.89 17.72
CA ARG A 150 3.41 23.64 18.96
C ARG A 150 3.64 22.74 20.17
N PHE A 151 2.83 21.70 20.32
CA PHE A 151 2.81 20.87 21.53
C PHE A 151 3.45 19.49 21.34
N HIS A 152 3.84 19.14 20.11
CA HIS A 152 4.24 17.78 19.68
C HIS A 152 3.23 16.68 20.06
N PHE A 153 1.98 17.07 20.34
CA PHE A 153 0.94 16.20 20.84
C PHE A 153 -0.44 16.65 20.38
N LEU A 154 -1.28 15.67 20.05
CA LEU A 154 -2.71 15.84 19.82
C LEU A 154 -3.43 14.85 20.74
N ASN A 155 -4.48 15.28 21.43
CA ASN A 155 -5.34 14.34 22.15
C ASN A 155 -6.13 13.47 21.16
N GLU A 156 -6.77 12.41 21.66
CA GLU A 156 -7.47 11.45 20.80
C GLU A 156 -8.62 12.09 20.00
N LYS A 157 -9.36 13.02 20.60
CA LYS A 157 -10.46 13.75 19.96
C LYS A 157 -9.95 14.58 18.78
N ASP A 158 -8.84 15.30 18.97
CA ASP A 158 -8.23 16.13 17.94
C ASP A 158 -7.63 15.29 16.80
N ARG A 159 -7.03 14.12 17.13
CA ARG A 159 -6.55 13.17 16.11
C ARG A 159 -7.71 12.63 15.27
N ARG A 160 -8.82 12.24 15.91
CA ARG A 160 -10.04 11.79 15.21
C ARG A 160 -10.58 12.89 14.31
N MET A 161 -10.63 14.14 14.80
CA MET A 161 -11.07 15.28 14.00
C MET A 161 -10.15 15.54 12.80
N LEU A 162 -8.83 15.45 12.97
CA LEU A 162 -7.87 15.63 11.88
C LEU A 162 -8.09 14.61 10.76
N ILE A 163 -8.19 13.32 11.11
CA ILE A 163 -8.42 12.22 10.15
C ILE A 163 -9.78 12.40 9.47
N LEU A 164 -10.81 12.82 10.21
CA LEU A 164 -12.13 13.09 9.67
C LEU A 164 -12.10 14.22 8.65
N CYS A 165 -11.47 15.36 8.96
CA CYS A 165 -11.36 16.47 8.03
C CYS A 165 -10.59 16.08 6.76
N LEU A 166 -9.44 15.40 6.90
CA LEU A 166 -8.67 14.92 5.74
C LEU A 166 -9.48 13.96 4.86
N SER A 167 -10.26 13.07 5.48
CA SER A 167 -11.16 12.16 4.76
C SER A 167 -12.25 12.94 4.01
N LYS A 168 -12.88 13.90 4.68
CA LYS A 168 -13.92 14.74 4.07
C LYS A 168 -13.38 15.63 2.94
N MET A 169 -12.16 16.15 3.05
CA MET A 169 -11.49 16.89 1.99
C MET A 169 -11.30 16.03 0.72
N ARG A 170 -10.98 14.75 0.89
CA ARG A 170 -10.92 13.81 -0.25
C ARG A 170 -12.32 13.54 -0.83
N MET A 171 -13.30 13.28 0.03
CA MET A 171 -14.68 13.02 -0.39
C MET A 171 -15.28 14.19 -1.17
N VAL A 172 -15.12 15.43 -0.69
CA VAL A 172 -15.65 16.61 -1.39
C VAL A 172 -14.98 16.83 -2.74
N ALA A 173 -13.68 16.53 -2.86
CA ALA A 173 -12.96 16.60 -4.13
C ALA A 173 -13.43 15.53 -5.14
N ASP A 174 -14.13 14.49 -4.68
CA ASP A 174 -14.80 13.52 -5.55
C ASP A 174 -16.22 14.00 -5.91
N SER A 175 -17.07 14.27 -4.91
CA SER A 175 -18.39 14.89 -5.09
C SER A 175 -18.95 15.36 -3.74
N THR A 176 -19.70 16.48 -3.72
CA THR A 176 -20.40 16.93 -2.51
C THR A 176 -21.42 15.91 -2.01
N TYR A 177 -21.99 15.11 -2.92
CA TYR A 177 -23.00 14.11 -2.61
C TYR A 177 -22.49 13.03 -1.65
N VAL A 178 -21.19 12.72 -1.71
CA VAL A 178 -20.54 11.76 -0.80
C VAL A 178 -20.62 12.23 0.66
N LEU A 179 -20.67 13.54 0.89
CA LEU A 179 -20.73 14.11 2.23
C LEU A 179 -22.16 14.27 2.77
N ASP A 180 -23.06 14.84 1.97
CA ASP A 180 -24.39 15.26 2.45
C ASP A 180 -25.55 14.38 1.94
N GLN A 181 -25.31 13.56 0.91
CA GLN A 181 -26.34 12.77 0.20
C GLN A 181 -27.50 13.62 -0.35
N GLN A 182 -27.28 14.92 -0.57
CA GLN A 182 -28.30 15.89 -0.97
C GLN A 182 -27.87 16.70 -2.20
N THR A 183 -26.67 17.27 -2.18
CA THR A 183 -26.19 18.13 -3.26
C THR A 183 -25.15 17.41 -4.10
N ARG A 184 -25.21 17.55 -5.42
CA ARG A 184 -24.25 16.91 -6.32
C ARG A 184 -23.51 17.96 -7.16
N PHE A 185 -22.34 18.34 -6.67
CA PHE A 185 -21.36 19.12 -7.40
C PHE A 185 -20.09 18.28 -7.56
N ASP A 186 -19.78 17.90 -8.78
CA ASP A 186 -18.57 17.18 -9.16
C ASP A 186 -18.12 17.59 -10.56
N THR A 187 -16.81 17.54 -10.82
CA THR A 187 -16.21 17.86 -12.13
C THR A 187 -15.55 16.65 -12.77
N LYS A 188 -15.25 15.62 -11.97
CA LYS A 188 -14.57 14.39 -12.44
C LYS A 188 -15.46 13.53 -13.33
N ILE A 189 -16.78 13.55 -13.09
CA ILE A 189 -17.73 12.78 -13.90
C ILE A 189 -17.87 13.41 -15.28
N ASP A 190 -17.99 14.73 -15.36
CA ASP A 190 -18.05 15.45 -16.63
C ASP A 190 -16.77 15.21 -17.46
N GLU A 191 -15.59 15.34 -16.84
CA GLU A 191 -14.31 15.06 -17.51
C GLU A 191 -14.23 13.59 -17.98
N LEU A 192 -14.73 12.65 -17.17
CA LEU A 192 -14.76 11.24 -17.55
C LEU A 192 -15.66 11.00 -18.77
N LEU A 193 -16.82 11.68 -18.85
CA LEU A 193 -17.71 11.60 -20.00
C LEU A 193 -17.04 12.18 -21.25
N CYS A 194 -16.35 13.32 -21.15
CA CYS A 194 -15.57 13.87 -22.26
C CYS A 194 -14.52 12.87 -22.78
N ILE A 195 -13.78 12.22 -21.87
CA ILE A 195 -12.78 11.19 -22.25
C ILE A 195 -13.45 10.01 -22.95
N PHE A 196 -14.61 9.57 -22.46
CA PHE A 196 -15.34 8.48 -23.11
C PHE A 196 -15.83 8.88 -24.51
N GLU A 197 -16.36 10.08 -24.68
CA GLU A 197 -16.80 10.59 -25.97
C GLU A 197 -15.64 10.70 -26.97
N GLU A 198 -14.48 11.22 -26.54
CA GLU A 198 -13.26 11.26 -27.37
C GLU A 198 -12.80 9.86 -27.79
N ALA A 199 -12.82 8.92 -26.84
CA ALA A 199 -12.40 7.53 -27.10
C ALA A 199 -13.37 6.79 -28.02
N LEU A 200 -14.67 7.05 -27.92
CA LEU A 200 -15.70 6.45 -28.77
C LEU A 200 -15.79 7.11 -30.15
N SER A 201 -15.46 8.40 -30.25
CA SER A 201 -15.47 9.16 -31.51
C SER A 201 -14.21 8.96 -32.33
N SER A 202 -13.12 8.46 -31.73
CA SER A 202 -11.91 8.06 -32.44
C SER A 202 -12.11 6.65 -33.02
N PRO A 203 -12.25 6.48 -34.35
CA PRO A 203 -12.23 5.15 -34.94
C PRO A 203 -10.81 4.61 -34.75
N GLY A 204 -10.67 3.56 -33.93
CA GLY A 204 -9.44 2.77 -33.85
C GLY A 204 -9.12 2.08 -35.16
#